data_AF-A0A1G3HT48-F1
#
_entry.id   AF-A0A1G3HT48-F1
#
_cell.length_a   1.000
_cell.length_b   1.000
_cell.length_c   1.000
_cell.angle_alpha   90.00
_cell.angle_beta   90.00
_cell.angle_gamma   90.00
#
_symmetry.space_group_name_H-M   'P 1'
#
loop_
_entity.id
_entity.type
_entity.pdbx_description
1 polymer ?
#
loop_
_entity_poly.entity_id
_entity_poly.type
_entity_poly.pdbx_seq_one_letter_code
_entity_poly.pdbx_strand_id
1 'polypeptide(L)'
;MTGLAPVIDVRARVLILGSFPSTASLAAQQYYAHPQNQFWRILGAVIGQPLQELDYAARIAAVQAAGIAIWDVFASCQRAGSLDTAIREALPNPLAALQESAPALRRVCFNGRTAARRVREVEALGFEALVLPSTSPAHAGMRFEEKLARWRAALQVGA
;
A
#
# COMPACT_ATOMS: atom_id res chain seq x y z
N MET A 1 -2.83 12.50 -14.34
CA MET A 1 -3.69 12.23 -13.16
C MET A 1 -2.83 12.26 -11.91
N THR A 2 -3.39 12.75 -10.80
CA THR A 2 -2.69 12.91 -9.50
C THR A 2 -3.13 11.79 -8.55
N GLY A 3 -2.19 11.30 -7.75
CA GLY A 3 -2.42 10.27 -6.72
C GLY A 3 -3.11 10.82 -5.48
N LEU A 4 -3.22 9.97 -4.46
CA LEU A 4 -3.83 10.32 -3.17
C LEU A 4 -2.76 10.77 -2.17
N ALA A 5 -3.18 11.56 -1.18
CA ALA A 5 -2.34 11.93 -0.04
C ALA A 5 -2.01 10.68 0.81
N PRO A 6 -0.83 10.59 1.43
CA PRO A 6 -0.47 9.44 2.26
C PRO A 6 -1.41 9.34 3.47
N VAL A 7 -1.82 8.11 3.80
CA VAL A 7 -2.35 7.79 5.12
C VAL A 7 -1.16 7.43 5.99
N ILE A 8 -0.69 8.37 6.80
CA ILE A 8 0.51 8.21 7.61
C ILE A 8 0.34 8.96 8.93
N ASP A 9 0.92 8.42 10.00
CA ASP A 9 1.09 9.12 11.26
C ASP A 9 2.41 8.74 11.93
N VAL A 10 2.81 9.50 12.95
CA VAL A 10 4.13 9.38 13.60
C VAL A 10 4.39 8.01 14.27
N ARG A 11 3.34 7.23 14.52
CA ARG A 11 3.40 5.90 15.15
C ARG A 11 3.54 4.79 14.11
N ALA A 12 3.42 5.10 12.82
CA ALA A 12 3.52 4.10 11.77
C ALA A 12 4.89 3.41 11.78
N ARG A 13 4.89 2.09 11.96
CA ARG A 13 6.08 1.22 11.93
C ARG A 13 6.27 0.54 10.58
N VAL A 14 5.16 0.35 9.86
CA VAL A 14 5.11 -0.22 8.51
C VAL A 14 4.43 0.75 7.55
N LEU A 15 5.00 0.92 6.36
CA LEU A 15 4.35 1.60 5.25
C LEU A 15 4.05 0.60 4.14
N ILE A 16 2.82 0.57 3.64
CA ILE A 16 2.48 -0.19 2.44
C ILE A 16 2.45 0.74 1.23
N LEU A 17 3.24 0.42 0.21
CA LEU A 17 3.30 1.16 -1.04
C LEU A 17 2.63 0.39 -2.18
N GLY A 18 1.53 0.94 -2.70
CA GLY A 18 0.99 0.57 -4.00
C GLY A 18 1.78 1.21 -5.15
N SER A 19 1.40 0.90 -6.39
CA SER A 19 1.96 1.54 -7.58
C SER A 19 1.37 2.93 -7.79
N PHE A 20 0.07 2.97 -8.08
CA PHE A 20 -0.73 4.17 -8.27
C PHE A 20 -2.22 3.84 -8.09
N PRO A 21 -3.05 4.73 -7.49
CA PRO A 21 -4.45 4.44 -7.22
C PRO A 21 -5.22 4.08 -8.50
N SER A 22 -6.11 3.08 -8.45
CA SER A 22 -6.96 2.72 -9.59
C SER A 22 -7.99 3.82 -9.92
N THR A 23 -8.65 3.76 -11.08
CA THR A 23 -9.72 4.70 -11.44
C THR A 23 -10.82 4.75 -10.36
N ALA A 24 -11.21 3.59 -9.82
CA ALA A 24 -12.17 3.52 -8.71
C ALA A 24 -11.65 4.20 -7.43
N SER A 25 -10.36 4.04 -7.13
CA SER A 25 -9.71 4.64 -5.96
C SER A 25 -9.65 6.17 -6.08
N LEU A 26 -9.31 6.68 -7.28
CA LEU A 26 -9.31 8.11 -7.56
C LEU A 26 -10.72 8.71 -7.52
N ALA A 27 -11.70 8.04 -8.14
CA ALA A 27 -13.08 8.52 -8.13
C ALA A 27 -13.66 8.60 -6.70
N ALA A 28 -13.34 7.62 -5.86
CA ALA A 28 -13.78 7.59 -4.47
C ALA A 28 -12.93 8.47 -3.53
N GLN A 29 -11.75 8.94 -3.96
CA GLN A 29 -10.71 9.51 -3.09
C GLN A 29 -10.32 8.58 -1.94
N GLN A 30 -10.21 7.28 -2.23
CA GLN A 30 -10.00 6.22 -1.25
C GLN A 30 -8.98 5.20 -1.76
N TYR A 31 -8.04 4.79 -0.91
CA TYR A 31 -7.13 3.70 -1.24
C TYR A 31 -7.89 2.39 -1.46
N TYR A 32 -7.47 1.65 -2.48
CA TYR A 32 -7.97 0.30 -2.79
C TYR A 32 -9.51 0.19 -2.86
N ALA A 33 -10.18 1.21 -3.42
CA ALA A 33 -11.65 1.27 -3.44
C ALA A 33 -12.32 0.26 -4.39
N HIS A 34 -11.58 -0.36 -5.30
CA HIS A 34 -12.14 -1.32 -6.24
C HIS A 34 -12.68 -2.56 -5.49
N PRO A 35 -13.97 -2.96 -5.63
CA PRO A 35 -14.57 -4.01 -4.80
C PRO A 35 -13.89 -5.38 -4.85
N GLN A 36 -13.29 -5.71 -6.00
CA GLN A 36 -12.55 -6.96 -6.18
C GLN A 36 -11.09 -6.89 -5.69
N ASN A 37 -10.61 -5.73 -5.24
CA ASN A 37 -9.28 -5.62 -4.66
C ASN A 37 -9.28 -6.29 -3.29
N GLN A 38 -8.35 -7.22 -3.09
CA GLN A 38 -8.30 -8.02 -1.87
C GLN A 38 -7.62 -7.31 -0.69
N PHE A 39 -7.17 -6.06 -0.86
CA PHE A 39 -6.36 -5.34 0.12
C PHE A 39 -7.03 -5.28 1.50
N TRP A 40 -8.25 -4.76 1.59
CA TRP A 40 -8.95 -4.59 2.86
C TRP A 40 -9.28 -5.93 3.51
N ARG A 41 -9.66 -6.95 2.73
CA ARG A 41 -9.87 -8.32 3.23
C ARG A 41 -8.58 -8.93 3.81
N ILE A 42 -7.45 -8.77 3.13
CA ILE A 42 -6.15 -9.29 3.58
C ILE A 42 -5.70 -8.55 4.83
N LEU A 43 -5.68 -7.23 4.78
CA LEU A 43 -5.21 -6.41 5.89
C LEU A 43 -6.10 -6.62 7.12
N GLY A 44 -7.41 -6.72 6.95
CA GLY A 44 -8.35 -7.05 8.02
C GLY A 44 -8.04 -8.39 8.71
N ALA A 45 -7.74 -9.42 7.92
CA ALA A 45 -7.33 -10.72 8.45
C ALA A 45 -5.94 -10.73 9.10
N VAL A 46 -5.08 -9.74 8.81
CA VAL A 46 -3.78 -9.55 9.48
C VAL A 46 -3.97 -8.84 10.82
N ILE A 47 -4.75 -7.76 10.85
CA ILE A 47 -4.94 -6.95 12.07
C ILE A 47 -6.02 -7.51 13.01
N GLY A 48 -6.79 -8.52 12.57
CA GLY A 48 -7.87 -9.10 13.35
C GLY A 48 -9.15 -8.27 13.38
N GLN A 49 -9.42 -7.48 12.34
CA GLN A 49 -10.63 -6.64 12.23
C GLN A 49 -11.29 -6.78 10.84
N PRO A 50 -12.62 -6.68 10.72
CA PRO A 50 -13.33 -6.87 9.45
C PRO A 50 -13.28 -5.62 8.56
N LEU A 51 -12.08 -5.16 8.17
CA LEU A 51 -11.89 -3.89 7.45
C LEU A 51 -12.75 -3.76 6.18
N GLN A 52 -12.99 -4.84 5.45
CA GLN A 52 -13.81 -4.84 4.23
C GLN A 52 -15.25 -4.37 4.50
N GLU A 53 -15.78 -4.62 5.69
CA GLU A 53 -17.16 -4.29 6.08
C GLU A 53 -17.28 -2.87 6.65
N LEU A 54 -16.17 -2.29 7.08
CA LEU A 54 -16.11 -0.92 7.61
C LEU A 54 -16.21 0.12 6.51
N ASP A 55 -16.71 1.30 6.86
CA ASP A 55 -16.56 2.50 6.04
C ASP A 55 -15.08 2.94 5.96
N TYR A 56 -14.77 3.83 5.03
CA TYR A 56 -13.38 4.23 4.78
C TYR A 56 -12.72 4.92 5.98
N ALA A 57 -13.44 5.77 6.71
CA ALA A 57 -12.88 6.47 7.86
C ALA A 57 -12.50 5.47 8.98
N ALA A 58 -13.38 4.51 9.26
CA ALA A 58 -13.13 3.44 10.22
C ALA A 58 -11.98 2.52 9.77
N ARG A 59 -11.86 2.23 8.45
CA ARG A 59 -10.70 1.49 7.91
C ARG A 59 -9.40 2.21 8.20
N ILE A 60 -9.33 3.51 7.91
CA ILE A 60 -8.11 4.30 8.13
C ILE A 60 -7.74 4.35 9.61
N ALA A 61 -8.71 4.58 10.49
CA ALA A 61 -8.47 4.61 11.93
C ALA A 61 -7.91 3.28 12.45
N ALA A 62 -8.48 2.15 12.02
CA ALA A 62 -8.00 0.82 12.40
C ALA A 62 -6.59 0.52 11.87
N VAL A 63 -6.29 0.93 10.63
CA VAL A 63 -4.95 0.78 10.03
C VAL A 63 -3.90 1.61 10.76
N GLN A 64 -4.22 2.86 11.09
CA GLN A 64 -3.34 3.74 11.88
C GLN A 64 -3.13 3.21 13.30
N ALA A 65 -4.20 2.72 13.95
CA ALA A 65 -4.10 2.10 15.28
C ALA A 65 -3.22 0.83 15.27
N ALA A 66 -3.17 0.11 14.16
CA ALA A 66 -2.25 -1.01 13.96
C ALA A 66 -0.80 -0.59 13.63
N GLY A 67 -0.50 0.71 13.60
CA GLY A 67 0.83 1.23 13.26
C GLY A 67 1.20 1.06 11.79
N ILE A 68 0.21 1.03 10.90
CA ILE A 68 0.38 0.83 9.46
C ILE A 68 0.03 2.13 8.73
N ALA A 69 0.87 2.51 7.76
CA ALA A 69 0.65 3.59 6.82
C ALA A 69 0.36 3.04 5.41
N ILE A 70 -0.33 3.82 4.58
CA ILE A 70 -0.67 3.48 3.19
C ILE A 70 -0.30 4.66 2.29
N TRP A 71 0.43 4.37 1.22
CA TRP A 71 0.66 5.34 0.14
C TRP A 71 0.90 4.61 -1.18
N ASP A 72 1.31 5.35 -2.20
CA ASP A 72 1.69 4.85 -3.51
C ASP A 72 3.08 5.35 -3.91
N VAL A 73 3.74 4.62 -4.81
CA VAL A 73 5.04 4.99 -5.35
C VAL A 73 4.98 6.24 -6.22
N PHE A 74 3.93 6.38 -7.04
CA PHE A 74 3.81 7.50 -7.97
C PHE A 74 2.87 8.59 -7.44
N ALA A 75 3.37 9.83 -7.43
CA ALA A 75 2.60 11.03 -7.12
C ALA A 75 1.63 11.37 -8.26
N SER A 76 2.06 11.18 -9.50
CA SER A 76 1.24 11.41 -10.68
C SER A 76 1.74 10.59 -11.86
N CYS A 77 0.88 10.39 -12.85
CA CYS A 77 1.22 9.76 -14.12
C CYS A 77 0.21 10.11 -15.21
N GLN A 78 0.53 9.73 -16.45
CA GLN A 78 -0.47 9.50 -17.49
C GLN A 78 -0.83 8.01 -17.54
N ARG A 79 -2.12 7.67 -17.56
CA ARG A 79 -2.56 6.28 -17.64
C ARG A 79 -3.93 6.16 -18.29
N ALA A 80 -4.04 5.27 -19.28
CA ALA A 80 -5.34 4.82 -19.78
C ALA A 80 -5.84 3.64 -18.94
N GLY A 81 -7.05 3.75 -18.39
CA GLY A 81 -7.62 2.72 -17.51
C GLY A 81 -6.87 2.56 -16.18
N SER A 82 -6.90 1.35 -15.63
CA SER A 82 -6.36 1.04 -14.28
C SER A 82 -5.16 0.07 -14.29
N LEU A 83 -4.69 -0.38 -15.44
CA LEU A 83 -3.56 -1.32 -15.51
C LEU A 83 -2.23 -0.60 -15.36
N ASP A 84 -1.36 -1.13 -14.50
CA ASP A 84 0.00 -0.61 -14.31
C ASP A 84 0.82 -0.57 -15.61
N THR A 85 0.59 -1.51 -16.53
CA THR A 85 1.28 -1.57 -17.83
C THR A 85 0.98 -0.36 -18.71
N ALA A 86 -0.09 0.39 -18.42
CA ALA A 86 -0.47 1.61 -19.11
C ALA A 86 0.09 2.90 -18.47
N ILE A 87 0.84 2.80 -17.37
CA ILE A 87 1.47 3.97 -16.73
C ILE A 87 2.57 4.53 -17.65
N ARG A 88 2.52 5.85 -17.88
CA ARG A 88 3.50 6.64 -18.64
C ARG A 88 3.80 7.93 -17.86
N GLU A 89 4.97 8.52 -18.13
CA GLU A 89 5.39 9.80 -17.53
C GLU A 89 5.15 9.87 -16.01
N ALA A 90 5.56 8.82 -15.30
CA ALA A 90 5.27 8.70 -13.88
C ALA A 90 6.24 9.57 -13.06
N LEU A 91 5.69 10.45 -12.24
CA LEU A 91 6.44 11.23 -11.26
C LEU A 91 6.33 10.53 -9.90
N PRO A 92 7.46 10.17 -9.26
CA PRO A 92 7.44 9.49 -7.98
C PRO A 92 7.06 10.40 -6.82
N ASN A 93 6.49 9.82 -5.76
CA ASN A 93 6.34 10.46 -4.47
C ASN A 93 7.72 10.63 -3.77
N PRO A 94 7.91 11.72 -2.99
CA PRO A 94 9.18 11.99 -2.30
C PRO A 94 9.34 11.10 -1.05
N LEU A 95 9.89 9.89 -1.23
CA LEU A 95 10.06 8.92 -0.15
C LEU A 95 11.06 9.38 0.94
N ALA A 96 11.94 10.34 0.63
CA ALA A 96 12.86 10.92 1.62
C ALA A 96 12.12 11.61 2.78
N ALA A 97 10.90 12.13 2.56
CA ALA A 97 10.10 12.78 3.60
C ALA A 97 9.47 11.80 4.62
N LEU A 98 9.66 10.49 4.43
CA LEU A 98 9.11 9.47 5.33
C LEU A 98 9.73 9.52 6.73
N GLN A 99 11.01 9.86 6.85
CA GLN A 99 11.69 9.94 8.15
C GLN A 99 11.08 11.02 9.06
N GLU A 100 10.64 12.13 8.45
CA GLU A 100 9.97 13.22 9.17
C GLU A 100 8.50 12.87 9.49
N SER A 101 7.79 12.27 8.53
CA SER A 101 6.36 11.98 8.64
C SER A 101 6.05 10.77 9.53
N ALA A 102 6.95 9.79 9.57
CA ALA A 102 6.84 8.56 10.36
C ALA A 102 8.22 8.18 10.95
N PRO A 103 8.67 8.84 12.02
CA PRO A 103 9.95 8.54 12.66
C PRO A 103 10.02 7.11 13.25
N ALA A 104 8.88 6.50 13.54
CA ALA A 104 8.79 5.10 13.97
C ALA A 104 8.89 4.09 12.82
N LEU A 105 8.95 4.54 11.55
CA LEU A 105 8.97 3.66 10.39
C LEU A 105 10.23 2.78 10.40
N ARG A 106 10.04 1.49 10.17
CA ARG A 106 11.12 0.50 10.08
C ARG A 106 11.08 -0.26 8.77
N ARG A 107 9.87 -0.51 8.26
CA ARG A 107 9.65 -1.40 7.12
C ARG A 107 8.72 -0.78 6.09
N VAL A 108 9.04 -0.99 4.82
CA VAL A 108 8.19 -0.66 3.68
C VAL A 108 7.85 -1.93 2.91
N CYS A 109 6.56 -2.18 2.74
CA CYS A 109 6.00 -3.32 2.04
C CYS A 109 5.43 -2.88 0.69
N PHE A 110 6.02 -3.34 -0.41
CA PHE A 110 5.56 -3.01 -1.77
C PHE A 110 4.45 -3.97 -2.22
N ASN A 111 3.27 -3.44 -2.51
CA ASN A 111 2.12 -4.18 -3.01
C ASN A 111 2.25 -4.42 -4.54
N GLY A 112 3.07 -5.40 -4.92
CA GLY A 112 3.28 -5.81 -6.31
C GLY A 112 4.56 -5.28 -6.96
N ARG A 113 4.91 -5.88 -8.11
CA ARG A 113 6.20 -5.65 -8.78
C ARG A 113 6.39 -4.24 -9.33
N THR A 114 5.31 -3.57 -9.72
CA THR A 114 5.39 -2.19 -10.23
C THR A 114 5.88 -1.25 -9.14
N ALA A 115 5.32 -1.35 -7.93
CA ALA A 115 5.75 -0.58 -6.78
C ALA A 115 7.20 -0.93 -6.38
N ALA A 116 7.54 -2.23 -6.43
CA ALA A 116 8.85 -2.73 -6.05
C ALA A 116 10.04 -2.20 -6.88
N ARG A 117 9.80 -1.46 -7.97
CA ARG A 117 10.87 -0.77 -8.72
C ARG A 117 11.66 0.23 -7.86
N ARG A 118 11.13 0.63 -6.71
CA ARG A 118 11.74 1.60 -5.78
C ARG A 118 12.35 0.98 -4.53
N VAL A 119 12.50 -0.36 -4.49
CA VAL A 119 13.10 -1.07 -3.34
C VAL A 119 14.46 -0.49 -2.96
N ARG A 120 15.37 -0.31 -3.92
CA ARG A 120 16.73 0.19 -3.65
C ARG A 120 16.77 1.58 -3.01
N GLU A 121 15.80 2.43 -3.35
CA GLU A 121 15.72 3.77 -2.76
C GLU A 121 15.25 3.73 -1.32
N VAL A 122 14.26 2.89 -1.03
CA VAL A 122 13.80 2.65 0.35
C VAL A 122 14.92 2.05 1.21
N GLU A 123 15.67 1.09 0.66
CA GLU A 123 16.84 0.51 1.35
C GLU A 123 17.93 1.56 1.59
N ALA A 124 18.19 2.45 0.62
CA ALA A 124 19.15 3.55 0.77
C ALA A 124 18.73 4.58 1.84
N LEU A 125 17.43 4.70 2.12
CA LEU A 125 16.91 5.51 3.23
C LEU A 125 17.00 4.80 4.60
N GLY A 126 17.51 3.57 4.64
CA GLY A 126 17.72 2.79 5.86
C GLY A 126 16.50 1.97 6.32
N PHE A 127 15.47 1.82 5.48
CA PHE A 127 14.30 1.00 5.80
C PHE A 127 14.44 -0.43 5.28
N GLU A 128 13.86 -1.39 6.00
CA GLU A 128 13.66 -2.74 5.48
C GLU A 128 12.64 -2.70 4.34
N ALA A 129 12.96 -3.30 3.20
CA ALA A 129 12.08 -3.34 2.03
C ALA A 129 11.62 -4.76 1.72
N LEU A 130 10.30 -5.01 1.75
CA LEU A 130 9.71 -6.30 1.40
C LEU A 130 8.78 -6.17 0.20
N VAL A 131 8.83 -7.13 -0.73
CA VAL A 131 7.96 -7.17 -1.90
C VAL A 131 6.86 -8.20 -1.70
N LEU A 132 5.61 -7.75 -1.75
CA LEU A 132 4.42 -8.56 -1.56
C LEU A 132 3.70 -8.86 -2.89
N PRO A 133 2.96 -9.98 -2.96
CA PRO A 133 2.07 -10.22 -4.09
C PRO A 133 0.99 -9.16 -4.16
N SER A 134 0.62 -8.76 -5.38
CA SER A 134 -0.36 -7.70 -5.56
C SER A 134 -1.75 -8.12 -5.06
N THR A 135 -2.45 -7.19 -4.41
CA THR A 135 -3.85 -7.38 -3.98
C THR A 135 -4.87 -7.07 -5.08
N SER A 136 -4.42 -6.56 -6.23
CA SER A 136 -5.25 -6.28 -7.39
C SER A 136 -5.89 -7.55 -7.97
N PRO A 137 -7.12 -7.47 -8.52
CA PRO A 137 -7.73 -8.58 -9.25
C PRO A 137 -6.89 -9.05 -10.45
N ALA A 138 -6.02 -8.18 -11.01
CA ALA A 138 -5.10 -8.57 -12.08
C ALA A 138 -4.06 -9.62 -11.64
N HIS A 139 -3.88 -9.82 -10.32
CA HIS A 139 -3.01 -10.84 -9.75
C HIS A 139 -3.81 -12.03 -9.21
N ALA A 140 -4.61 -12.64 -10.10
CA ALA A 140 -5.51 -13.77 -9.81
C ALA A 140 -4.80 -15.14 -9.78
N GLY A 141 -3.54 -15.22 -10.24
CA GLY A 141 -2.80 -16.49 -10.30
C GLY A 141 -2.38 -17.07 -8.93
N MET A 142 -2.48 -16.30 -7.85
CA MET A 142 -2.14 -16.72 -6.49
C MET A 142 -3.40 -16.87 -5.64
N ARG A 143 -3.51 -18.00 -4.92
CA ARG A 143 -4.63 -18.27 -4.01
C ARG A 143 -4.65 -17.26 -2.85
N PHE A 144 -5.85 -16.99 -2.34
CA PHE A 144 -6.03 -15.99 -1.28
C PHE A 144 -5.24 -16.35 -0.01
N GLU A 145 -5.25 -17.60 0.40
CA GLU A 145 -4.61 -18.11 1.61
C GLU A 145 -3.09 -17.99 1.53
N GLU A 146 -2.51 -18.31 0.37
CA GLU A 146 -1.07 -18.13 0.12
C GLU A 146 -0.68 -16.65 0.16
N LYS A 147 -1.49 -15.80 -0.47
CA LYS A 147 -1.29 -14.34 -0.46
C LYS A 147 -1.37 -13.80 0.97
N LEU A 148 -2.38 -14.21 1.73
CA LEU A 148 -2.57 -13.82 3.13
C LEU A 148 -1.39 -14.26 4.00
N ALA A 149 -0.87 -15.48 3.82
CA ALA A 149 0.27 -15.96 4.59
C ALA A 149 1.52 -15.08 4.39
N ARG A 150 1.79 -14.68 3.14
CA ARG A 150 2.91 -13.77 2.82
C ARG A 150 2.72 -12.38 3.43
N TRP A 151 1.50 -11.85 3.36
CA TRP A 151 1.15 -10.56 3.98
C TRP A 151 1.26 -10.60 5.51
N ARG A 152 0.82 -11.69 6.16
CA ARG A 152 0.97 -11.88 7.62
C ARG A 152 2.44 -11.88 8.04
N ALA A 153 3.28 -12.66 7.38
CA ALA A 153 4.70 -12.72 7.70
C ALA A 153 5.39 -11.35 7.58
N ALA A 154 5.06 -10.58 6.54
CA ALA A 154 5.70 -9.29 6.28
C ALA A 154 5.20 -8.14 7.16
N LEU A 155 3.98 -8.20 7.69
CA LEU A 155 3.41 -7.13 8.52
C LEU A 155 3.67 -7.33 10.02
N GLN A 156 4.23 -8.47 10.43
CA GLN A 156 4.73 -8.67 11.79
C GLN A 156 6.04 -7.90 11.97
N VAL A 157 5.98 -6.72 12.59
CA VAL A 157 7.18 -6.04 13.11
C VAL A 157 7.33 -6.48 14.56
N GLY A 158 8.51 -7.03 14.91
CA GLY A 158 8.84 -7.34 16.30
C GLY A 158 8.61 -6.12 17.21
N ALA A 159 8.14 -6.37 18.43
CA ALA A 159 7.82 -5.33 19.40
C ALA A 159 8.97 -4.37 19.65
#